data_AF-A0A662TB82-F1
#
_entry.id   AF-A0A662TB82-F1
#
_cell.length_a   1.000
_cell.length_b   1.000
_cell.length_c   1.000
_cell.angle_alpha   90.00
_cell.angle_beta   90.00
_cell.angle_gamma   90.00
#
_symmetry.space_group_name_H-M   'P 1'
#
loop_
_entity.id
_entity.type
_entity.pdbx_description
1 polymer ?
#
loop_
_entity_poly.entity_id
_entity_poly.type
_entity_poly.pdbx_seq_one_letter_code
_entity_poly.pdbx_strand_id
1 'polypeptide(L)'
;MVCYAVEFKALDLAASVALIALLGSLLKATGQMRSLVDALKEAGVGSRPLMAFIPAILGTLPMPGGALLSAPMVEEEGRKNGVPPSEGAYINLWFRHVVFLVYPFTPALILLSELVGIDLEYIVPHLIVPFLAMVVVGYLLSLRGIRAVVGVRSLNWMTAKRILLGLLPLAVVPVLDLALDVPHTIPVVVGVVLALLLSRPTGSE
;
A
#
# COMPACT_ATOMS: atom_id res chain seq x y z
N MET A 1 -18.81 7.45 -31.44
CA MET A 1 -18.60 8.14 -30.13
C MET A 1 -18.40 7.14 -28.99
N VAL A 2 -19.24 6.11 -28.85
CA VAL A 2 -19.11 5.10 -27.78
C VAL A 2 -17.79 4.31 -27.84
N CYS A 3 -17.34 3.80 -29.00
CA CYS A 3 -16.04 3.10 -29.10
C CYS A 3 -14.85 3.97 -28.68
N TYR A 4 -14.85 5.27 -29.04
CA TYR A 4 -13.76 6.19 -28.71
C TYR A 4 -13.68 6.48 -27.20
N ALA A 5 -14.83 6.55 -26.54
CA ALA A 5 -14.91 6.70 -25.08
C ALA A 5 -14.41 5.45 -24.34
N VAL A 6 -14.69 4.26 -24.87
CA VAL A 6 -14.19 2.98 -24.31
C VAL A 6 -12.67 2.87 -24.47
N GLU A 7 -12.12 3.25 -25.64
CA GLU A 7 -10.68 3.27 -25.86
C GLU A 7 -9.96 4.28 -24.94
N PHE A 8 -10.54 5.47 -24.73
CA PHE A 8 -9.97 6.47 -23.84
C PHE A 8 -9.90 5.99 -22.38
N LYS A 9 -10.98 5.40 -21.86
CA LYS A 9 -11.00 4.81 -20.51
C LYS A 9 -9.99 3.68 -20.34
N ALA A 10 -9.87 2.81 -21.35
CA ALA A 10 -8.90 1.71 -21.31
C ALA A 10 -7.45 2.21 -21.30
N LEU A 11 -7.15 3.26 -22.08
CA LEU A 11 -5.84 3.91 -22.08
C LEU A 11 -5.54 4.63 -20.77
N ASP A 12 -6.52 5.33 -20.18
CA ASP A 12 -6.40 5.98 -18.88
C ASP A 12 -6.10 4.96 -17.77
N LEU A 13 -6.82 3.83 -17.77
CA LEU A 13 -6.57 2.74 -16.83
C LEU A 13 -5.17 2.14 -17.02
N ALA A 14 -4.77 1.84 -18.27
CA ALA A 14 -3.46 1.27 -18.55
C ALA A 14 -2.32 2.22 -18.14
N ALA A 15 -2.46 3.51 -18.43
CA ALA A 15 -1.50 4.55 -18.03
C ALA A 15 -1.42 4.66 -16.50
N SER A 16 -2.57 4.68 -15.82
CA SER A 16 -2.65 4.72 -14.37
C SER A 16 -1.94 3.53 -13.73
N VAL A 17 -2.18 2.31 -14.21
CA VAL A 17 -1.50 1.10 -13.71
C VAL A 17 0.01 1.20 -13.87
N ALA A 18 0.50 1.69 -15.01
CA ALA A 18 1.93 1.90 -15.24
C ALA A 18 2.52 2.97 -14.30
N LEU A 19 1.80 4.08 -14.08
CA LEU A 19 2.23 5.17 -13.21
C LEU A 19 2.22 4.78 -11.72
N ILE A 20 1.25 3.97 -11.27
CA ILE A 20 1.26 3.43 -9.90
C ILE A 20 2.46 2.48 -9.73
N ALA A 21 2.82 1.69 -10.75
CA ALA A 21 4.03 0.86 -10.71
C ALA A 21 5.30 1.72 -10.59
N LEU A 22 5.35 2.84 -11.32
CA LEU A 22 6.43 3.82 -11.24
C LEU A 22 6.49 4.49 -9.85
N LEU A 23 5.35 4.92 -9.32
CA LEU A 23 5.25 5.49 -7.97
C LEU A 23 5.82 4.53 -6.93
N GLY A 24 5.39 3.27 -6.95
CA GLY A 24 5.92 2.24 -6.05
C GLY A 24 7.44 2.04 -6.16
N SER A 25 7.94 2.02 -7.39
CA SER A 25 9.38 1.91 -7.66
C SER A 25 10.16 3.12 -7.15
N LEU A 26 9.59 4.31 -7.28
CA LEU A 26 10.18 5.57 -6.81
C LEU A 26 10.24 5.63 -5.27
N LEU A 27 9.14 5.31 -4.58
CA LEU A 27 9.08 5.27 -3.11
C LEU A 27 10.13 4.30 -2.53
N LYS A 28 10.45 3.23 -3.27
CA LYS A 28 11.52 2.30 -2.93
C LYS A 28 12.90 2.89 -3.19
N ALA A 29 13.15 3.36 -4.42
CA ALA A 29 14.47 3.85 -4.85
C ALA A 29 14.96 5.02 -3.99
N THR A 30 14.02 5.85 -3.51
CA THR A 30 14.29 7.03 -2.68
C THR A 30 14.37 6.72 -1.18
N GLY A 31 14.18 5.44 -0.78
CA GLY A 31 14.20 5.02 0.62
C GLY A 31 13.01 5.50 1.47
N GLN A 32 12.01 6.15 0.87
CA GLN A 32 10.85 6.69 1.59
C GLN A 32 10.06 5.59 2.32
N MET A 33 9.92 4.41 1.71
CA MET A 33 9.25 3.27 2.36
C MET A 33 9.99 2.78 3.60
N ARG A 34 11.32 2.69 3.54
CA ARG A 34 12.15 2.34 4.71
C ARG A 34 12.00 3.40 5.80
N SER A 35 12.12 4.68 5.44
CA SER A 35 11.92 5.79 6.39
C SER A 35 10.54 5.77 7.05
N LEU A 36 9.48 5.39 6.33
CA LEU A 36 8.13 5.23 6.88
C LEU A 36 8.08 4.11 7.92
N VAL A 37 8.61 2.93 7.58
CA VAL A 37 8.65 1.78 8.50
C VAL A 37 9.46 2.08 9.76
N ASP A 38 10.61 2.75 9.62
CA ASP A 38 11.43 3.16 10.76
C ASP A 38 10.72 4.19 11.63
N ALA A 39 10.03 5.17 11.02
CA ALA A 39 9.26 6.15 11.77
C ALA A 39 8.07 5.49 12.52
N LEU A 40 7.45 4.44 11.97
CA LEU A 40 6.43 3.68 12.68
C LEU A 40 7.00 2.92 13.88
N LYS A 41 8.21 2.35 13.75
CA LYS A 41 8.92 1.72 14.87
C LYS A 41 9.22 2.74 15.98
N GLU A 42 9.71 3.93 15.62
CA GLU A 42 9.94 5.06 16.54
C GLU A 42 8.66 5.62 17.17
N ALA A 43 7.51 5.47 16.50
CA ALA A 43 6.21 5.81 17.05
C ALA A 43 5.70 4.77 18.07
N GLY A 44 6.44 3.70 18.31
CA GLY A 44 6.07 2.62 19.23
C GLY A 44 5.19 1.54 18.59
N VAL A 45 5.05 1.52 17.25
CA VAL A 45 4.33 0.43 16.56
C VAL A 45 5.15 -0.86 16.74
N GLY A 46 4.54 -1.86 17.37
CA GLY A 46 5.19 -3.13 17.64
C GLY A 46 5.37 -3.99 16.39
N SER A 47 6.15 -5.06 16.50
CA SER A 47 6.48 -5.91 15.36
C SER A 47 5.26 -6.60 14.72
N ARG A 48 4.26 -6.99 15.51
CA ARG A 48 3.02 -7.60 15.00
C ARG A 48 2.29 -6.72 13.96
N PRO A 49 1.87 -5.49 14.30
CA PRO A 49 1.23 -4.62 13.32
C PRO A 49 2.17 -4.22 12.18
N LEU A 50 3.48 -4.09 12.40
CA LEU A 50 4.43 -3.81 11.32
C LEU A 50 4.48 -4.92 10.27
N MET A 51 4.53 -6.19 10.71
CA MET A 51 4.53 -7.33 9.81
C MET A 51 3.26 -7.43 8.95
N ALA A 52 2.13 -6.90 9.43
CA ALA A 52 0.90 -6.77 8.65
C ALA A 52 0.89 -5.52 7.75
N PHE A 53 1.39 -4.40 8.26
CA PHE A 53 1.29 -3.09 7.62
C PHE A 53 2.24 -2.92 6.44
N ILE A 54 3.46 -3.45 6.54
CA ILE A 54 4.45 -3.46 5.45
C ILE A 54 3.87 -4.07 4.17
N PRO A 55 3.35 -5.32 4.18
CA PRO A 55 2.75 -5.92 2.99
C PRO A 55 1.43 -5.28 2.61
N ALA A 56 0.65 -4.73 3.55
CA ALA A 56 -0.59 -4.03 3.21
C ALA A 56 -0.34 -2.74 2.44
N ILE A 57 0.64 -1.92 2.82
CA ILE A 57 1.03 -0.75 2.02
C ILE A 57 1.64 -1.19 0.70
N LEU A 58 2.62 -2.09 0.74
CA LEU A 58 3.32 -2.47 -0.48
C LEU A 58 2.43 -3.28 -1.42
N GLY A 59 1.33 -3.83 -0.93
CA GLY A 59 0.27 -4.46 -1.71
C GLY A 59 -0.60 -3.49 -2.49
N THR A 60 -0.59 -2.19 -2.17
CA THR A 60 -1.22 -1.19 -3.03
C THR A 60 -0.38 -0.93 -4.29
N LEU A 61 0.86 -1.42 -4.35
CA LEU A 61 1.70 -1.36 -5.53
C LEU A 61 1.42 -2.55 -6.48
N PRO A 62 1.56 -2.36 -7.80
CA PRO A 62 1.41 -3.43 -8.78
C PRO A 62 2.28 -4.65 -8.47
N MET A 63 1.70 -5.82 -8.72
CA MET A 63 2.09 -7.15 -8.23
C MET A 63 3.59 -7.50 -8.27
N PRO A 64 4.38 -7.26 -9.33
CA PRO A 64 5.81 -7.61 -9.29
C PRO A 64 6.60 -6.71 -8.32
N GLY A 65 6.20 -5.44 -8.19
CA GLY A 65 6.85 -4.48 -7.28
C GLY A 65 6.51 -4.73 -5.83
N GLY A 66 5.24 -4.98 -5.48
CA GLY A 66 4.85 -5.21 -4.09
C GLY A 66 5.57 -6.41 -3.46
N ALA A 67 5.57 -7.56 -4.16
CA ALA A 67 6.13 -8.81 -3.66
C ALA A 67 7.65 -8.79 -3.43
N LEU A 68 8.40 -8.26 -4.41
CA LEU A 68 9.86 -8.18 -4.36
C LEU A 68 10.36 -7.26 -3.24
N LEU A 69 9.53 -6.34 -2.77
CA LEU A 69 9.89 -5.33 -1.79
C LEU A 69 9.41 -5.65 -0.39
N SER A 70 8.18 -6.15 -0.29
CA SER A 70 7.59 -6.48 1.00
C SER A 70 8.21 -7.74 1.59
N ALA A 71 8.59 -8.72 0.75
CA ALA A 71 9.23 -9.96 1.20
C ALA A 71 10.49 -9.73 2.07
N PRO A 72 11.54 -9.03 1.60
CA PRO A 72 12.74 -8.82 2.41
C PRO A 72 12.48 -7.98 3.67
N MET A 73 11.54 -7.03 3.63
CA MET A 73 11.20 -6.18 4.79
C MET A 73 10.43 -6.96 5.87
N VAL A 74 9.49 -7.82 5.46
CA VAL A 74 8.75 -8.71 6.37
C VAL A 74 9.68 -9.79 6.93
N GLU A 75 10.59 -10.33 6.12
CA GLU A 75 11.60 -11.29 6.57
C GLU A 75 12.55 -10.67 7.61
N GLU A 76 13.04 -9.45 7.36
CA GLU A 76 13.90 -8.74 8.30
C GLU A 76 13.20 -8.51 9.65
N GLU A 77 11.94 -8.07 9.61
CA GLU A 77 11.13 -7.86 10.83
C GLU A 77 10.78 -9.18 11.52
N GLY A 78 10.43 -10.22 10.76
CA GLY A 78 10.14 -11.54 11.29
C GLY A 78 11.34 -12.18 11.98
N ARG A 79 12.53 -12.09 11.38
CA ARG A 79 13.78 -12.62 11.94
C ARG A 79 14.11 -11.99 13.30
N LYS A 80 13.88 -10.67 13.46
CA LYS A 80 14.06 -9.97 14.75
C LYS A 80 13.13 -10.50 15.86
N ASN A 81 12.01 -11.14 15.48
CA ASN A 81 10.99 -11.64 16.38
C ASN A 81 10.93 -13.17 16.47
N GLY A 82 11.89 -13.87 15.86
CA GLY A 82 11.95 -15.34 15.85
C GLY A 82 10.85 -15.98 14.99
N VAL A 83 10.29 -15.26 14.02
CA VAL A 83 9.28 -15.78 13.09
C VAL A 83 9.98 -16.64 12.01
N PRO A 84 9.53 -17.89 11.78
CA PRO A 84 10.04 -18.73 10.70
C PRO A 84 9.83 -18.08 9.31
N PRO A 85 10.75 -18.31 8.35
CA PRO A 85 10.61 -17.76 6.99
C PRO A 85 9.29 -18.12 6.29
N SER A 86 8.77 -19.33 6.53
CA SER A 86 7.48 -19.78 5.98
C SER A 86 6.30 -18.97 6.50
N GLU A 87 6.30 -18.63 7.78
CA GLU A 87 5.26 -17.80 8.41
C GLU A 87 5.38 -16.34 7.97
N GLY A 88 6.61 -15.82 7.85
CA GLY A 88 6.87 -14.50 7.26
C GLY A 88 6.37 -14.39 5.81
N ALA A 89 6.60 -15.42 5.00
CA ALA A 89 6.09 -15.49 3.64
C ALA A 89 4.55 -15.55 3.58
N TYR A 90 3.92 -16.32 4.49
CA TYR A 90 2.46 -16.34 4.63
C TYR A 90 1.91 -14.96 4.99
N ILE A 91 2.47 -14.30 6.01
CA ILE A 91 2.07 -12.95 6.44
C ILE A 91 2.18 -11.99 5.27
N ASN A 92 3.32 -12.01 4.57
CA ASN A 92 3.56 -11.18 3.41
C ASN A 92 2.52 -11.40 2.31
N LEU A 93 2.21 -12.66 1.97
CA LEU A 93 1.22 -12.99 0.96
C LEU A 93 -0.18 -12.58 1.38
N TRP A 94 -0.58 -12.92 2.60
CA TRP A 94 -1.93 -12.70 3.12
C TRP A 94 -2.28 -11.23 3.18
N PHE A 95 -1.50 -10.45 3.95
CA PHE A 95 -1.80 -9.03 4.19
C PHE A 95 -1.62 -8.16 2.94
N ARG A 96 -0.83 -8.62 1.96
CA ARG A 96 -0.75 -7.98 0.64
C ARG A 96 -2.07 -8.08 -0.13
N HIS A 97 -2.84 -9.15 0.03
CA HIS A 97 -4.14 -9.32 -0.64
C HIS A 97 -5.32 -8.80 0.18
N VAL A 98 -5.18 -8.70 1.50
CA VAL A 98 -6.22 -8.11 2.36
C VAL A 98 -6.56 -6.68 1.89
N VAL A 99 -5.56 -5.86 1.58
CA VAL A 99 -5.77 -4.47 1.16
C VAL A 99 -6.50 -4.34 -0.19
N PHE A 100 -6.45 -5.36 -1.07
CA PHE A 100 -7.06 -5.32 -2.40
C PHE A 100 -8.59 -5.15 -2.34
N LEU A 101 -9.22 -5.60 -1.25
CA LEU A 101 -10.67 -5.50 -1.06
C LEU A 101 -11.14 -4.07 -0.85
N VAL A 102 -10.28 -3.22 -0.28
CA VAL A 102 -10.65 -1.84 0.12
C VAL A 102 -9.89 -0.78 -0.64
N TYR A 103 -8.84 -1.16 -1.37
CA TYR A 103 -8.09 -0.25 -2.21
C TYR A 103 -8.78 -0.13 -3.57
N PRO A 104 -9.46 1.00 -3.88
CA PRO A 104 -10.32 1.10 -5.07
C PRO A 104 -9.55 0.97 -6.39
N PHE A 105 -8.26 1.27 -6.36
CA PHE A 105 -7.36 1.36 -7.51
C PHE A 105 -6.74 0.03 -7.93
N THR A 106 -7.34 -1.09 -7.52
CA THR A 106 -6.92 -2.38 -8.05
C THR A 106 -7.58 -2.61 -9.40
N PRO A 107 -6.85 -3.13 -10.41
CA PRO A 107 -7.44 -3.48 -11.70
C PRO A 107 -8.65 -4.42 -11.56
N ALA A 108 -8.68 -5.27 -10.53
CA ALA A 108 -9.78 -6.18 -10.26
C ALA A 108 -11.07 -5.43 -9.88
N LEU A 109 -11.00 -4.43 -8.99
CA LEU A 109 -12.18 -3.65 -8.61
C LEU A 109 -12.64 -2.73 -9.73
N ILE A 110 -11.71 -2.10 -10.46
CA ILE A 110 -12.05 -1.26 -11.61
C ILE A 110 -12.76 -2.09 -12.69
N LEU A 111 -12.23 -3.28 -13.01
CA LEU A 111 -12.87 -4.20 -13.95
C LEU A 111 -14.26 -4.65 -13.46
N LEU A 112 -14.40 -4.95 -12.16
CA LEU A 112 -15.69 -5.31 -11.57
C LEU A 112 -16.71 -4.17 -11.70
N SER A 113 -16.30 -2.94 -11.42
CA SER A 113 -17.14 -1.74 -11.56
C SER A 113 -17.66 -1.58 -12.98
N GLU A 114 -16.77 -1.68 -13.97
CA GLU A 114 -17.14 -1.54 -15.39
C GLU A 114 -18.00 -2.72 -15.90
N LEU A 115 -17.77 -3.95 -15.43
CA LEU A 115 -18.57 -5.12 -15.82
C LEU A 115 -19.99 -5.10 -15.24
N VAL A 116 -20.14 -4.62 -14.02
CA VAL A 116 -21.44 -4.58 -13.31
C VAL A 116 -22.17 -3.26 -13.56
N GLY A 117 -21.47 -2.22 -14.01
CA GLY A 117 -22.03 -0.88 -14.22
C GLY A 117 -22.38 -0.16 -12.91
N ILE A 118 -21.66 -0.49 -11.82
CA ILE A 118 -21.82 0.12 -10.50
C ILE A 118 -20.50 0.78 -10.13
N ASP A 119 -20.54 2.04 -9.69
CA ASP A 119 -19.34 2.78 -9.32
C ASP A 119 -18.66 2.20 -8.07
N LEU A 120 -17.34 2.37 -7.99
CA LEU A 120 -16.52 1.89 -6.88
C LEU A 120 -16.97 2.44 -5.51
N GLU A 121 -17.54 3.65 -5.48
CA GLU A 121 -18.10 4.28 -4.29
C GLU A 121 -19.19 3.44 -3.62
N TYR A 122 -19.94 2.68 -4.42
CA TYR A 122 -20.97 1.77 -3.93
C TYR A 122 -20.40 0.37 -3.66
N ILE A 123 -19.41 -0.09 -4.43
CA ILE A 123 -18.83 -1.44 -4.28
C ILE A 123 -17.97 -1.54 -3.02
N VAL A 124 -17.03 -0.61 -2.82
CA VAL A 124 -16.00 -0.69 -1.77
C VAL A 124 -16.59 -0.78 -0.35
N PRO A 125 -17.64 -0.03 0.03
CA PRO A 125 -18.26 -0.16 1.36
C PRO A 125 -18.79 -1.57 1.66
N HIS A 126 -19.27 -2.30 0.65
CA HIS A 126 -19.76 -3.67 0.81
C HIS A 126 -18.61 -4.69 1.01
N LEU A 127 -17.39 -4.34 0.61
CA LEU A 127 -16.19 -5.16 0.78
C LEU A 127 -15.53 -4.98 2.16
N ILE A 128 -15.99 -4.03 2.98
CA ILE A 128 -15.48 -3.80 4.33
C ILE A 128 -15.68 -5.02 5.23
N VAL A 129 -16.82 -5.71 5.12
CA VAL A 129 -17.08 -6.92 5.93
C VAL A 129 -16.11 -8.05 5.56
N PRO A 130 -15.96 -8.45 4.28
CA PRO A 130 -14.90 -9.37 3.85
C PRO A 130 -13.49 -8.92 4.24
N PHE A 131 -13.17 -7.64 4.14
CA PHE A 131 -11.88 -7.08 4.52
C PHE A 131 -11.58 -7.30 6.01
N LEU A 132 -12.51 -6.92 6.89
CA LEU A 132 -12.36 -7.12 8.32
C LEU A 132 -12.25 -8.60 8.67
N ALA A 133 -13.03 -9.47 8.01
CA ALA A 133 -12.91 -10.90 8.18
C ALA A 133 -11.51 -11.41 7.80
N MET A 134 -10.94 -10.97 6.68
CA MET A 134 -9.59 -11.35 6.28
C MET A 134 -8.51 -10.79 7.22
N VAL A 135 -8.67 -9.58 7.75
CA VAL A 135 -7.77 -9.02 8.78
C VAL A 135 -7.80 -9.89 10.04
N VAL A 136 -8.99 -10.22 10.53
CA VAL A 136 -9.17 -11.04 11.74
C VAL A 136 -8.59 -12.43 11.55
N VAL A 137 -8.89 -13.09 10.42
CA VAL A 137 -8.36 -14.42 10.10
C VAL A 137 -6.84 -14.39 9.99
N GLY A 138 -6.27 -13.43 9.28
CA GLY A 138 -4.81 -13.27 9.16
C GLY A 138 -4.16 -13.05 10.52
N TYR A 139 -4.77 -12.23 11.38
CA TYR A 139 -4.29 -11.98 12.74
C TYR A 139 -4.30 -13.27 13.58
N LEU A 140 -5.42 -13.99 13.59
CA LEU A 140 -5.59 -15.21 14.39
C LEU A 140 -4.65 -16.34 13.94
N LEU A 141 -4.45 -16.49 12.63
CA LEU A 141 -3.64 -17.57 12.07
C LEU A 141 -2.13 -17.31 12.07
N SER A 142 -1.70 -16.05 12.02
CA SER A 142 -0.26 -15.74 11.85
C SER A 142 0.33 -14.68 12.77
N LEU A 143 -0.44 -13.71 13.28
CA LEU A 143 0.14 -12.63 14.09
C LEU A 143 0.01 -12.86 15.60
N ARG A 144 -0.97 -13.67 16.02
CA ARG A 144 -1.26 -13.94 17.44
C ARG A 144 -0.07 -14.56 18.19
N GLY A 145 0.68 -15.44 17.52
CA GLY A 145 1.81 -16.18 18.09
C GLY A 145 3.12 -15.42 18.17
N ILE A 146 3.26 -14.32 17.42
CA ILE A 146 4.51 -13.56 17.32
C ILE A 146 4.78 -12.83 18.63
N ARG A 147 6.02 -12.78 19.11
CA ARG A 147 6.36 -11.98 20.30
C ARG A 147 6.10 -10.50 20.00
N ALA A 148 5.33 -9.83 20.85
CA ALA A 148 5.10 -8.40 20.72
C ALA A 148 6.32 -7.65 21.29
N VAL A 149 7.32 -7.39 20.44
CA VAL A 149 8.35 -6.38 20.77
C VAL A 149 7.73 -5.02 20.53
N VAL A 150 7.63 -4.23 21.61
CA VAL A 150 7.10 -2.86 21.56
C VAL A 150 8.20 -1.96 21.00
N GLY A 151 7.87 -1.11 20.03
CA GLY A 151 8.81 -0.13 19.48
C GLY A 151 9.26 0.89 20.53
N VAL A 152 10.38 1.58 20.27
CA VAL A 152 10.84 2.70 21.11
C VAL A 152 9.75 3.77 21.11
N ARG A 153 9.25 4.16 22.28
CA ARG A 153 8.09 5.05 22.40
C ARG A 153 8.55 6.51 22.43
N SER A 154 8.90 7.07 21.28
CA SER A 154 9.27 8.49 21.15
C SER A 154 8.48 9.17 20.03
N LEU A 155 7.18 9.37 20.26
CA LEU A 155 6.33 10.10 19.31
C LEU A 155 6.64 11.60 19.38
N ASN A 156 7.62 12.03 18.60
CA ASN A 156 7.97 13.43 18.42
C ASN A 156 7.44 13.97 17.07
N TRP A 157 7.47 15.29 16.90
CA TRP A 157 7.03 15.95 15.66
C TRP A 157 7.77 15.44 14.41
N MET A 158 9.06 15.10 14.53
CA MET A 158 9.86 14.62 13.41
C MET A 158 9.40 13.23 12.94
N THR A 159 9.13 12.32 13.87
CA THR A 159 8.59 10.98 13.61
C THR A 159 7.21 11.07 12.97
N ALA A 160 6.30 11.90 13.52
CA ALA A 160 4.99 12.13 12.94
C ALA A 160 5.08 12.70 11.52
N LYS A 161 5.96 13.69 11.30
CA LYS A 161 6.23 14.26 9.97
C LYS A 161 6.75 13.21 8.99
N ARG A 162 7.66 12.32 9.40
CA ARG A 162 8.19 11.23 8.55
C ARG A 162 7.09 10.23 8.16
N ILE A 163 6.22 9.85 9.09
CA ILE A 163 5.08 8.97 8.80
C ILE A 163 4.15 9.65 7.80
N LEU A 164 3.76 10.89 8.07
CA LEU A 164 2.86 11.65 7.20
C LEU A 164 3.44 11.80 5.79
N LEU A 165 4.70 12.23 5.68
CA LEU A 165 5.36 12.40 4.38
C LEU A 165 5.59 11.08 3.64
N GLY A 166 5.75 9.96 4.34
CA GLY A 166 5.86 8.63 3.73
C GLY A 166 4.53 8.09 3.21
N LEU A 167 3.42 8.39 3.89
CA LEU A 167 2.08 7.99 3.48
C LEU A 167 1.45 8.93 2.46
N LEU A 168 1.84 10.21 2.44
CA LEU A 168 1.19 11.24 1.64
C LEU A 168 1.13 10.90 0.14
N PRO A 169 2.22 10.50 -0.54
CA PRO A 169 2.17 10.17 -1.96
C PRO A 169 1.27 8.97 -2.28
N LEU A 170 1.04 8.08 -1.31
CA LEU A 170 0.18 6.91 -1.44
C LEU A 170 -1.28 7.23 -1.15
N ALA A 171 -1.54 8.07 -0.15
CA ALA A 171 -2.87 8.44 0.29
C ALA A 171 -3.53 9.49 -0.61
N VAL A 172 -2.74 10.39 -1.21
CA VAL A 172 -3.26 11.47 -2.08
C VAL A 172 -3.94 10.93 -3.33
N VAL A 173 -3.45 9.82 -3.89
CA VAL A 173 -4.01 9.20 -5.10
C VAL A 173 -5.47 8.80 -4.89
N PRO A 174 -5.82 7.91 -3.93
CA PRO A 174 -7.21 7.52 -3.72
C PRO A 174 -8.09 8.67 -3.21
N VAL A 175 -7.53 9.62 -2.45
CA VAL A 175 -8.30 10.76 -1.93
C VAL A 175 -8.70 11.70 -3.06
N LEU A 176 -7.79 12.04 -3.96
CA LEU A 176 -8.11 12.94 -5.08
C LEU A 176 -9.02 12.27 -6.10
N ASP A 177 -8.84 10.99 -6.35
CA ASP A 177 -9.67 10.26 -7.31
C ASP A 177 -11.12 10.11 -6.83
N LEU A 178 -11.34 9.89 -5.52
CA LEU A 178 -12.69 9.88 -4.95
C LEU A 178 -13.30 11.28 -4.80
N ALA A 179 -12.48 12.33 -4.68
CA ALA A 179 -12.96 13.69 -4.45
C ALA A 179 -13.21 14.47 -5.76
N LEU A 180 -12.60 14.05 -6.86
CA LEU A 180 -12.60 14.77 -8.13
C LEU A 180 -13.06 13.83 -9.25
N ASP A 181 -14.06 14.26 -10.02
CA ASP A 181 -14.51 13.56 -11.23
C ASP A 181 -13.54 13.86 -12.40
N VAL A 182 -12.31 13.32 -12.31
CA VAL A 182 -11.23 13.51 -13.27
C VAL A 182 -10.65 12.15 -13.71
N PRO A 183 -9.98 12.07 -14.87
CA PRO A 183 -9.31 10.83 -15.30
C PRO A 183 -8.34 10.32 -14.23
N HIS A 184 -8.30 8.99 -14.02
CA HIS A 184 -7.53 8.33 -12.96
C HIS A 184 -6.02 8.62 -13.07
N THR A 185 -5.55 8.93 -14.27
CA THR A 185 -4.16 9.31 -14.50
C THR A 185 -3.76 10.57 -13.69
N ILE A 186 -4.67 11.53 -13.49
CA ILE A 186 -4.35 12.82 -12.84
C ILE A 186 -3.96 12.62 -11.36
N PRO A 187 -4.79 11.98 -10.50
CA PRO A 187 -4.41 11.68 -9.12
C PRO A 187 -3.08 10.92 -9.00
N VAL A 188 -2.83 9.96 -9.90
CA VAL A 188 -1.60 9.16 -9.88
C VAL A 188 -0.37 10.02 -10.23
N VAL A 189 -0.47 10.90 -11.23
CA VAL A 189 0.60 11.85 -11.57
C VAL A 189 0.91 12.76 -10.38
N VAL A 190 -0.12 13.25 -9.68
CA VAL A 190 0.08 14.05 -8.45
C VAL A 190 0.84 13.25 -7.39
N GLY A 191 0.49 11.99 -7.19
CA GLY A 191 1.22 11.09 -6.29
C GLY A 191 2.70 10.91 -6.68
N VAL A 192 2.99 10.69 -7.97
CA VAL A 192 4.36 10.57 -8.49
C VAL A 192 5.16 11.86 -8.28
N VAL A 193 4.57 13.01 -8.62
CA VAL A 193 5.22 14.32 -8.44
C VAL A 193 5.50 14.58 -6.96
N LEU A 194 4.54 14.30 -6.07
CA LEU A 194 4.76 14.44 -4.63
C LEU A 194 5.87 13.51 -4.11
N ALA A 195 5.90 12.25 -4.55
CA ALA A 195 6.97 11.33 -4.21
C ALA A 195 8.35 11.86 -4.67
N LEU A 196 8.43 12.44 -5.87
CA LEU A 196 9.66 13.08 -6.38
C LEU A 196 10.07 14.30 -5.57
N LEU A 197 9.13 15.21 -5.27
CA LEU A 197 9.41 16.43 -4.49
C LEU A 197 9.82 16.11 -3.06
N LEU A 198 9.27 15.05 -2.47
CA LEU A 198 9.61 14.58 -1.13
C LEU A 198 10.82 13.66 -1.13
N SER A 199 11.31 13.26 -2.31
CA SER A 199 12.51 12.44 -2.40
C SER A 199 13.70 13.27 -1.97
N ARG A 200 14.37 12.83 -0.90
CA ARG A 200 15.71 13.33 -0.60
C ARG A 200 16.65 12.49 -1.45
N PRO A 201 17.59 13.09 -2.20
CA PRO A 201 18.60 12.32 -2.91
C PRO A 201 19.35 11.49 -1.87
N THR A 202 19.04 10.20 -1.85
CA THR A 202 19.77 9.21 -1.08
C THR A 202 21.00 8.93 -1.91
N GLY A 203 22.16 9.41 -1.44
CA GLY A 203 23.44 9.04 -2.02
C GLY A 203 23.48 7.51 -2.14
N SER A 204 23.88 7.04 -3.32
CA SER A 204 24.11 5.64 -3.61
C SER A 204 25.03 5.01 -2.57
N GLU A 205 24.51 4.07 -1.79
CA GLU A 205 25.27 3.00 -1.16
C GLU A 205 24.79 1.66 -1.73
#